data_AF-A0A533ZFK2-F1
#
_entry.id   AF-A0A533ZFK2-F1
#
_cell.length_a   1.000
_cell.length_b   1.000
_cell.length_c   1.000
_cell.angle_alpha   90.00
_cell.angle_beta   90.00
_cell.angle_gamma   90.00
#
_symmetry.space_group_name_H-M   'P 1'
#
loop_
_entity.id
_entity.type
_entity.pdbx_description
1 polymer ?
#
loop_
_entity_poly.entity_id
_entity_poly.type
_entity_poly.pdbx_seq_one_letter_code
_entity_poly.pdbx_strand_id
1 'polypeptide(L)'
;MERTRSPEKAAELADLLATGTWTHDYPITYDKAQRLGLPVRADMPAEIMELMGLFPQPMRRQPAVEYLPERRSIGGTKKGQAP
;
A
#
# COMPACT_ATOMS: atom_id res chain seq x y z
N MET A 1 -21.18 -5.26 -20.30
CA MET A 1 -20.51 -4.61 -19.16
C MET A 1 -21.14 -3.25 -18.98
N GLU A 2 -22.11 -3.14 -18.07
CA GLU A 2 -22.74 -1.86 -17.71
C GLU A 2 -21.71 -1.00 -16.97
N ARG A 3 -21.48 0.23 -17.44
CA ARG A 3 -20.58 1.17 -16.77
C ARG A 3 -21.35 1.81 -15.62
N THR A 4 -20.99 1.44 -14.38
CA THR A 4 -21.58 1.98 -13.14
C THR A 4 -21.32 3.48 -12.94
N ARG A 5 -20.49 4.14 -13.78
CA ARG A 5 -20.10 5.56 -13.64
C ARG A 5 -19.99 6.25 -14.99
N SER A 6 -20.17 7.58 -15.01
CA SER A 6 -19.95 8.40 -16.20
C SER A 6 -18.48 8.36 -16.66
N PRO A 7 -18.22 8.52 -17.98
CA PRO A 7 -16.86 8.53 -18.53
C PRO A 7 -15.94 9.58 -17.88
N GLU A 8 -16.48 10.76 -17.57
CA GLU A 8 -15.73 11.88 -17.01
C GLU A 8 -15.26 11.54 -15.59
N LYS A 9 -16.16 11.01 -14.76
CA LYS A 9 -15.82 10.64 -13.40
C LYS A 9 -14.87 9.43 -13.35
N ALA A 10 -14.96 8.54 -14.33
CA ALA A 10 -14.01 7.44 -14.49
C ALA A 10 -12.61 7.95 -14.86
N ALA A 11 -12.50 8.92 -15.77
CA ALA A 11 -11.23 9.54 -16.15
C ALA A 11 -10.58 10.28 -14.98
N GLU A 12 -11.34 11.11 -14.26
CA GLU A 12 -10.86 11.85 -13.09
C GLU A 12 -10.26 10.92 -12.02
N LEU A 13 -10.91 9.78 -11.77
CA LEU A 13 -10.42 8.80 -10.80
C LEU A 13 -9.23 8.01 -11.27
N ALA A 14 -9.18 7.68 -12.56
CA ALA A 14 -8.02 7.01 -13.15
C ALA A 14 -6.78 7.90 -12.99
N ASP A 15 -6.90 9.19 -13.31
CA ASP A 15 -5.81 10.16 -13.12
C ASP A 15 -5.42 10.27 -11.65
N LEU A 16 -6.39 10.44 -10.74
CA LEU A 16 -6.13 10.58 -9.30
C LEU A 16 -5.38 9.38 -8.70
N LEU A 17 -5.77 8.16 -9.08
CA LEU A 17 -5.18 6.91 -8.58
C LEU A 17 -3.81 6.61 -9.24
N ALA A 18 -3.54 7.14 -10.43
CA ALA A 18 -2.30 6.88 -11.17
C ALA A 18 -1.21 7.95 -10.97
N THR A 19 -1.56 9.18 -10.59
CA THR A 19 -0.63 10.32 -10.53
C THR A 19 0.23 10.42 -9.26
N GLY A 20 0.30 9.35 -8.47
CA GLY A 20 1.17 9.31 -7.27
C GLY A 20 0.65 10.17 -6.11
N THR A 21 -0.65 10.48 -6.09
CA THR A 21 -1.32 11.14 -4.95
C THR A 21 -1.09 10.40 -3.61
N TRP A 22 -0.84 9.09 -3.69
CA TRP A 22 -0.55 8.22 -2.56
C TRP A 22 0.72 7.40 -2.82
N THR A 23 1.50 7.20 -1.76
CA THR A 23 2.61 6.24 -1.76
C THR A 23 2.05 4.81 -1.70
N HIS A 24 2.86 3.83 -2.12
CA HIS A 24 2.49 2.40 -2.12
C HIS A 24 2.02 1.84 -0.76
N ASP A 25 2.42 2.47 0.34
CA ASP A 25 2.13 2.10 1.72
C ASP A 25 0.97 2.91 2.33
N TYR A 26 0.33 3.79 1.55
CA TYR A 26 -0.83 4.55 2.00
C TYR A 26 -2.13 3.79 1.68
N PRO A 27 -2.80 3.17 2.68
CA PRO A 27 -4.02 2.43 2.44
C PRO A 27 -5.19 3.37 2.13
N ILE A 28 -5.98 3.03 1.12
CA ILE A 28 -7.29 3.67 0.87
C ILE A 28 -8.32 2.98 1.75
N THR A 29 -8.72 3.65 2.84
CA THR A 29 -9.74 3.14 3.77
C THR A 29 -11.13 3.13 3.14
N TYR A 30 -12.07 2.38 3.75
CA TYR A 30 -13.47 2.33 3.33
C TYR A 30 -14.09 3.73 3.19
N ASP A 31 -13.97 4.56 4.23
CA ASP A 31 -14.51 5.93 4.22
C ASP A 31 -13.92 6.77 3.09
N LYS A 32 -12.63 6.59 2.81
CA LYS A 32 -11.94 7.31 1.74
C LYS A 32 -12.44 6.85 0.37
N ALA A 33 -12.55 5.55 0.17
CA ALA A 33 -13.09 4.99 -1.07
C ALA A 33 -14.54 5.43 -1.32
N GLN A 34 -15.36 5.51 -0.28
CA GLN A 34 -16.73 6.02 -0.37
C GLN A 34 -16.76 7.50 -0.75
N ARG A 35 -15.88 8.34 -0.18
CA ARG A 35 -15.74 9.76 -0.57
C ARG A 35 -15.26 9.94 -2.00
N LEU A 36 -14.46 9.01 -2.52
CA LEU A 36 -14.07 8.93 -3.94
C LEU A 36 -15.22 8.43 -4.84
N GLY A 37 -16.36 8.07 -4.25
CA GLY A 37 -17.52 7.50 -4.92
C GLY A 37 -17.27 6.11 -5.50
N LEU A 38 -16.25 5.39 -5.03
CA LEU A 38 -16.03 4.01 -5.42
C LEU A 38 -17.21 3.15 -4.91
N PRO A 39 -17.63 2.13 -5.69
CA PRO A 39 -18.73 1.25 -5.29
C PRO A 39 -18.26 0.23 -4.23
N VAL A 40 -17.97 0.73 -3.02
CA VAL A 40 -17.49 -0.07 -1.90
C VAL A 40 -18.61 -0.44 -0.95
N ARG A 41 -18.50 -1.62 -0.37
CA ARG A 41 -19.44 -2.20 0.60
C ARG A 41 -18.66 -2.69 1.81
N ALA A 42 -19.21 -2.46 3.00
CA ALA A 42 -18.62 -2.90 4.27
C ALA A 42 -19.35 -4.10 4.87
N ASP A 43 -20.44 -4.55 4.25
CA ASP A 43 -21.13 -5.77 4.67
C ASP A 43 -20.29 -6.98 4.28
N MET A 44 -19.76 -7.67 5.29
CA MET A 44 -19.04 -8.92 5.12
C MET A 44 -19.91 -10.06 5.67
N PRO A 45 -20.33 -11.04 4.84
CA PRO A 45 -21.07 -12.21 5.30
C PRO A 45 -20.28 -12.97 6.37
N ALA A 46 -20.99 -13.58 7.32
CA ALA A 46 -20.37 -14.30 8.43
C ALA A 46 -19.49 -15.48 7.93
N GLU A 47 -19.92 -16.14 6.86
CA GLU A 47 -19.23 -17.26 6.24
C GLU A 47 -17.85 -16.87 5.70
N ILE A 48 -17.68 -15.61 5.28
CA ILE A 48 -16.37 -15.08 4.83
C ILE A 48 -15.43 -14.90 6.03
N MET A 49 -15.95 -14.42 7.17
CA MET A 49 -15.17 -14.30 8.41
C MET A 49 -14.77 -15.67 8.95
N GLU A 50 -15.67 -16.64 8.90
CA GLU A 50 -15.39 -18.03 9.26
C GLU A 50 -14.27 -18.62 8.39
N LEU A 51 -14.34 -18.41 7.08
CA LEU A 51 -13.29 -18.82 6.13
C LEU A 51 -11.93 -18.19 6.45
N MET A 52 -11.90 -16.88 6.74
CA MET A 52 -10.66 -16.18 7.13
C MET A 52 -10.06 -16.75 8.42
N GLY A 53 -10.91 -17.20 9.35
CA GLY A 53 -10.47 -17.85 10.59
C GLY A 53 -9.68 -19.15 10.38
N LEU A 54 -9.89 -19.84 9.26
CA LEU A 54 -9.16 -21.07 8.91
C LEU A 54 -7.71 -20.80 8.46
N PHE A 55 -7.40 -19.57 8.04
CA PHE A 55 -6.10 -19.19 7.49
C PHE A 55 -5.50 -17.99 8.25
N PRO A 56 -5.10 -18.15 9.51
CA PRO A 56 -4.52 -17.07 10.29
C PRO A 56 -3.24 -16.56 9.63
N GLN A 57 -3.14 -15.25 9.43
CA GLN A 57 -1.93 -14.60 8.96
C GLN A 57 -0.79 -14.85 9.96
N PRO A 58 0.39 -15.36 9.53
CA PRO A 58 1.51 -15.58 10.43
C PRO A 58 1.97 -14.25 11.02
N MET A 59 1.93 -14.12 12.35
CA MET A 59 2.38 -12.95 13.11
C MET A 59 3.92 -12.80 13.13
N ARG A 60 4.63 -13.19 12.07
CA ARG A 60 6.08 -13.01 12.00
C ARG A 60 6.38 -11.52 11.83
N ARG A 61 6.71 -10.88 12.95
CA ARG A 61 7.23 -9.50 13.05
C ARG A 61 8.66 -9.36 12.53
N GLN A 62 9.14 -10.30 11.70
CA GLN A 62 10.43 -10.13 11.06
C GLN A 62 10.29 -9.00 10.04
N PRO A 63 11.04 -7.90 10.19
CA PRO A 63 11.05 -6.85 9.19
C PRO A 63 11.38 -7.49 7.84
N ALA A 64 10.51 -7.31 6.83
CA ALA A 64 10.79 -7.78 5.47
C ALA A 64 12.05 -7.12 4.89
N VAL A 65 12.46 -5.99 5.49
CA VAL A 65 13.62 -5.20 5.14
C VAL A 65 14.46 -4.99 6.39
N GLU A 66 15.71 -5.44 6.35
CA GLU A 66 16.73 -5.11 7.35
C GLU A 66 17.32 -3.74 6.99
N TYR A 67 17.06 -2.73 7.81
CA TYR A 67 17.69 -1.42 7.66
C TYR A 67 19.09 -1.49 8.27
N LEU A 68 20.12 -1.34 7.43
CA LEU A 68 21.47 -1.12 7.92
C LEU A 68 21.54 0.27 8.58
N PRO A 69 22.02 0.39 9.83
CA PRO A 69 22.11 1.66 10.54
C PRO A 69 23.08 2.64 9.88
N GLU A 70 24.02 2.14 9.08
CA GLU A 70 25.05 2.93 8.44
C GLU A 70 24.82 3.09 6.93
N ARG A 71 24.97 4.32 6.46
CA ARG A 71 24.95 4.66 5.04
C ARG A 71 26.18 4.05 4.38
N ARG A 72 26.00 3.10 3.46
CA ARG A 72 27.11 2.60 2.62
C ARG A 72 27.69 3.77 1.81
N SER A 73 28.89 4.21 2.15
CA SER A 73 29.67 5.08 1.29
C SER A 73 30.26 4.23 0.16
N ILE A 74 29.92 4.59 -1.09
CA ILE A 74 30.64 4.06 -2.25
C ILE A 74 31.88 4.92 -2.39
N GLY A 75 32.99 4.51 -1.78
CA GLY A 75 34.24 5.27 -1.85
C GLY A 75 35.40 4.58 -1.17
N GLY A 76 36.15 3.79 -1.93
CA GLY A 76 37.48 3.34 -1.53
C GLY A 76 38.51 4.49 -1.57
N THR A 77 39.58 4.31 -0.79
CA THR A 77 40.80 5.13 -0.64
C THR A 77 40.63 6.45 0.15
N LYS A 78 41.42 6.74 1.18
CA LYS A 78 42.90 6.70 1.21
C LYS A 78 43.49 6.33 2.58
N LYS A 79 44.69 5.72 2.47
CA LYS A 79 45.78 5.61 3.46
C LYS A 79 46.01 6.91 4.24
N GLY A 80 46.42 6.79 5.50
CA GLY A 80 47.11 7.86 6.24
C GLY A 80 47.00 7.72 7.75
N GLN A 81 47.80 6.81 8.32
CA GLN A 81 48.08 6.77 9.76
C GLN A 81 48.96 7.98 10.15
N ALA A 82 48.73 8.49 11.36
CA ALA A 82 49.62 9.25 12.24
C ALA A 82 49.76 10.77 12.00
N PRO A 83 50.17 11.54 13.04
CA PRO A 83 50.57 11.12 14.40
C PRO A 83 49.49 11.25 15.48
#